data_AF-A0A351G1A8-F1
#
_entry.id   AF-A0A351G1A8-F1
#
_cell.length_a   1.000
_cell.length_b   1.000
_cell.length_c   1.000
_cell.angle_alpha   90.00
_cell.angle_beta   90.00
_cell.angle_gamma   90.00
#
_symmetry.space_group_name_H-M   'P 1'
#
loop_
_entity.id
_entity.type
_entity.pdbx_description
1 polymer ?
#
loop_
_entity_poly.entity_id
_entity_poly.type
_entity_poly.pdbx_seq_one_letter_code
_entity_poly.pdbx_strand_id
1 'polypeptide(L)'
;MKSLLILRHAKSSWKEPDASDHDRPLNQRGERDAPRIGALLQVQNLVPDLIVSSTAKRAVMTTQAVAEAADYGGTIQLEDNLYLGAP
;
A
#
# COMPACT_ATOMS: atom_id res chain seq x y z
N MET A 1 23.83 4.56 -4.97
CA MET A 1 22.83 5.64 -4.67
C MET A 1 21.61 4.99 -4.04
N LYS A 2 20.89 5.71 -3.19
CA LYS A 2 19.62 5.23 -2.60
C LYS A 2 18.45 5.91 -3.32
N SER A 3 17.41 5.17 -3.61
CA SER A 3 16.16 5.67 -4.20
C SER A 3 15.03 5.53 -3.19
N LEU A 4 14.14 6.53 -3.13
CA LEU A 4 12.96 6.49 -2.27
C LEU A 4 11.71 6.62 -3.14
N LEU A 5 10.82 5.64 -3.04
CA LEU A 5 9.52 5.63 -3.69
C LEU A 5 8.46 5.94 -2.63
N ILE A 6 7.60 6.92 -2.90
CA ILE A 6 6.51 7.30 -1.99
C ILE A 6 5.19 6.94 -2.66
N LEU A 7 4.43 6.04 -2.02
CA LEU A 7 3.12 5.61 -2.49
C LEU A 7 2.07 5.91 -1.43
N ARG A 8 1.02 6.62 -1.82
CA ARG A 8 -0.19 6.77 -1.02
C ARG A 8 -1.06 5.50 -1.17
N HIS A 9 -1.70 5.07 -0.08
CA HIS A 9 -2.69 3.99 -0.13
C HIS A 9 -3.76 4.23 -1.21
N ALA A 10 -4.25 3.15 -1.81
CA ALA A 10 -5.31 3.20 -2.81
C ALA A 10 -6.66 3.63 -2.19
N LYS A 11 -7.68 3.81 -3.04
CA LYS A 11 -8.96 4.38 -2.61
C LYS A 11 -9.67 3.46 -1.60
N SER A 12 -9.97 4.00 -0.42
CA SER A 12 -10.67 3.29 0.66
C SER A 12 -12.20 3.29 0.52
N SER A 13 -12.84 2.37 1.23
CA SER A 13 -14.28 2.26 1.39
C SER A 13 -14.80 3.12 2.56
N TRP A 14 -16.09 3.43 2.49
CA TRP A 14 -16.90 4.01 3.57
C TRP A 14 -18.17 3.16 3.83
N LYS A 15 -18.24 1.96 3.23
CA LYS A 15 -19.45 1.12 3.25
C LYS A 15 -19.70 0.42 4.59
N GLU A 16 -18.71 0.41 5.48
CA GLU A 16 -18.82 -0.15 6.82
C GLU A 16 -18.95 1.03 7.80
N PRO A 17 -20.17 1.51 8.09
CA PRO A 17 -20.40 2.69 8.91
C PRO A 17 -19.86 2.56 10.34
N ASP A 18 -19.71 1.32 10.84
CA ASP A 18 -19.22 1.04 12.20
C ASP A 18 -17.70 0.77 12.25
N ALA A 19 -17.00 0.75 11.10
CA ALA A 19 -15.56 0.52 11.08
C ALA A 19 -14.80 1.78 11.52
N SER A 20 -13.82 1.62 12.40
CA SER A 20 -12.88 2.69 12.75
C SER A 20 -12.15 3.19 11.50
N ASP A 21 -11.63 4.43 11.49
CA ASP A 21 -10.89 4.92 10.30
C ASP A 21 -9.71 4.01 9.94
N HIS A 22 -9.03 3.48 10.95
CA HIS A 22 -7.88 2.59 10.79
C HIS A 22 -8.28 1.28 10.09
N ASP A 23 -9.45 0.74 10.43
CA ASP A 23 -10.00 -0.50 9.89
C ASP A 23 -10.71 -0.35 8.54
N ARG A 24 -10.73 0.85 7.96
CA ARG A 24 -11.38 1.05 6.65
C ARG A 24 -10.65 0.30 5.54
N PRO A 25 -11.31 -0.63 4.83
CA PRO A 25 -10.69 -1.39 3.76
C PRO A 25 -10.56 -0.56 2.48
N LEU A 26 -9.94 -1.14 1.44
CA LEU A 26 -10.06 -0.62 0.09
C LEU A 26 -11.51 -0.71 -0.41
N ASN A 27 -11.86 0.13 -1.39
CA ASN A 27 -13.05 -0.09 -2.19
C ASN A 27 -12.70 -0.83 -3.49
N GLN A 28 -13.72 -1.23 -4.24
CA GLN A 28 -13.56 -1.95 -5.50
C GLN A 28 -12.67 -1.23 -6.53
N ARG A 29 -12.58 0.11 -6.51
CA ARG A 29 -11.64 0.84 -7.35
C ARG A 29 -10.22 0.71 -6.82
N GLY A 30 -10.02 0.87 -5.51
CA GLY A 30 -8.72 0.70 -4.87
C GLY A 30 -8.12 -0.69 -5.11
N GLU A 31 -8.94 -1.73 -4.99
CA GLU A 31 -8.55 -3.13 -5.25
C GLU A 31 -8.11 -3.36 -6.71
N ARG A 32 -8.73 -2.66 -7.67
CA ARG A 32 -8.32 -2.71 -9.08
C ARG A 32 -7.08 -1.87 -9.40
N ASP A 33 -6.92 -0.74 -8.71
CA ASP A 33 -5.86 0.22 -9.00
C ASP A 33 -4.51 -0.18 -8.35
N ALA A 34 -4.53 -0.81 -7.16
CA ALA A 34 -3.29 -1.20 -6.46
C ALA A 34 -2.41 -2.19 -7.25
N PRO A 35 -2.91 -3.30 -7.82
CA PRO A 35 -2.09 -4.22 -8.62
C PRO A 35 -1.44 -3.56 -9.85
N ARG A 36 -2.09 -2.54 -10.44
CA ARG A 36 -1.55 -1.81 -11.60
C ARG A 36 -0.27 -1.07 -11.26
N ILE A 37 -0.15 -0.57 -10.03
CA ILE A 37 1.10 0.05 -9.55
C ILE A 37 2.20 -1.00 -9.41
N GLY A 38 1.89 -2.20 -8.89
CA GLY A 38 2.86 -3.29 -8.83
C GLY A 38 3.39 -3.69 -10.21
N ALA A 39 2.50 -3.86 -11.19
CA ALA A 39 2.87 -4.14 -12.58
C ALA A 39 3.71 -3.00 -13.20
N LEU A 40 3.41 -1.74 -12.88
CA LEU A 40 4.21 -0.60 -13.33
C LEU A 40 5.62 -0.63 -12.74
N LEU A 41 5.79 -0.96 -11.45
CA LEU A 41 7.11 -1.06 -10.82
C LEU A 41 7.98 -2.11 -11.52
N GLN A 42 7.41 -3.25 -11.88
CA GLN A 42 8.09 -4.28 -12.68
C GLN A 42 8.55 -3.75 -14.04
N VAL A 43 7.64 -3.16 -14.82
CA VAL A 43 7.95 -2.61 -16.16
C VAL A 43 9.03 -1.53 -16.12
N GLN A 44 9.08 -0.74 -15.04
CA GLN A 44 10.04 0.36 -14.88
C GLN A 44 11.35 -0.08 -14.21
N ASN A 45 11.51 -1.35 -13.83
CA ASN A 45 12.63 -1.85 -13.01
C ASN A 45 12.79 -1.05 -11.69
N LEU A 46 11.66 -0.77 -11.03
CA LEU A 46 11.56 0.01 -9.79
C LEU A 46 11.05 -0.82 -8.61
N VAL A 47 11.10 -2.16 -8.68
CA VAL A 47 10.77 -3.00 -7.53
C VAL A 47 11.75 -2.67 -6.40
N PRO A 48 11.26 -2.20 -5.23
CA PRO A 48 12.14 -1.76 -4.14
C PRO A 48 12.77 -2.96 -3.42
N ASP A 49 13.83 -2.72 -2.64
CA ASP A 49 14.44 -3.74 -1.77
C ASP A 49 13.73 -3.89 -0.41
N LEU A 50 13.01 -2.85 0.02
CA LEU A 50 12.28 -2.77 1.29
C LEU A 50 10.97 -1.99 1.07
N ILE A 51 9.88 -2.51 1.64
CA ILE A 51 8.62 -1.77 1.74
C ILE A 51 8.34 -1.48 3.21
N VAL A 52 8.08 -0.22 3.53
CA VAL A 52 7.58 0.22 4.83
C VAL A 52 6.18 0.82 4.62
N SER A 53 5.18 0.36 5.37
CA SER A 53 3.78 0.75 5.19
C SER A 53 3.10 1.05 6.52
N SER A 54 2.06 1.88 6.47
CA SER A 54 1.20 2.14 7.64
C SER A 54 0.42 0.89 8.03
N THR A 55 0.17 0.73 9.33
CA THR A 55 -0.68 -0.33 9.90
C THR A 55 -2.16 -0.24 9.47
N ALA A 56 -2.62 0.91 8.95
CA ALA A 56 -4.01 1.09 8.53
C ALA A 56 -4.42 0.07 7.45
N LYS A 57 -5.60 -0.53 7.58
CA LYS A 57 -6.07 -1.64 6.73
C LYS A 57 -5.98 -1.33 5.24
N ARG A 58 -6.39 -0.13 4.81
CA ARG A 58 -6.25 0.35 3.42
C ARG A 58 -4.80 0.40 2.93
N ALA A 59 -3.85 0.75 3.78
CA ALA A 59 -2.43 0.81 3.44
C ALA A 59 -1.87 -0.61 3.31
N VAL A 60 -2.16 -1.49 4.28
CA VAL A 60 -1.80 -2.92 4.24
C VAL A 60 -2.33 -3.60 2.98
N MET A 61 -3.63 -3.46 2.68
CA MET A 61 -4.25 -4.03 1.48
C MET A 61 -3.63 -3.49 0.18
N THR A 62 -3.29 -2.19 0.14
CA THR A 62 -2.61 -1.60 -1.03
C THR A 62 -1.22 -2.21 -1.18
N THR A 63 -0.44 -2.27 -0.10
CA THR A 63 0.92 -2.83 -0.09
C THR A 63 0.94 -4.29 -0.53
N GLN A 64 0.02 -5.11 -0.03
CA GLN A 64 -0.09 -6.52 -0.43
C GLN A 64 -0.35 -6.66 -1.93
N ALA A 65 -1.35 -5.96 -2.46
CA ALA A 65 -1.71 -6.02 -3.88
C ALA A 65 -0.59 -5.50 -4.79
N VAL A 66 0.13 -4.46 -4.36
CA VAL A 66 1.31 -3.93 -5.08
C VAL A 66 2.46 -4.92 -5.04
N ALA A 67 2.78 -5.48 -3.87
CA ALA A 67 3.88 -6.42 -3.68
C ALA A 67 3.67 -7.69 -4.51
N GLU A 68 2.46 -8.26 -4.49
CA GLU A 68 2.10 -9.43 -5.28
C GLU A 68 2.26 -9.16 -6.78
N ALA A 69 1.69 -8.07 -7.29
CA ALA A 69 1.77 -7.72 -8.72
C ALA A 69 3.17 -7.26 -9.16
N ALA A 70 4.02 -6.85 -8.21
CA ALA A 70 5.41 -6.50 -8.44
C ALA A 70 6.36 -7.69 -8.30
N ASP A 71 5.86 -8.91 -8.05
CA ASP A 71 6.68 -10.09 -7.73
C ASP A 71 7.71 -9.80 -6.62
N TYR A 72 7.28 -9.05 -5.60
CA TYR A 72 8.15 -8.61 -4.52
C TYR A 72 8.30 -9.72 -3.47
N GLY A 73 9.50 -10.32 -3.41
CA GLY A 73 9.87 -11.32 -2.42
C GLY A 73 10.57 -10.78 -1.16
N GLY A 74 10.66 -9.45 -1.01
CA GLY A 74 11.40 -8.83 0.10
C GLY A 74 10.58 -8.65 1.38
N THR A 75 11.13 -7.88 2.32
CA THR A 75 10.47 -7.63 3.63
C THR A 75 9.44 -6.51 3.53
N ILE A 76 8.27 -6.70 4.14
CA ILE A 76 7.28 -5.65 4.38
C ILE A 76 7.29 -5.32 5.87
N GLN A 77 7.62 -4.09 6.22
CA GLN A 77 7.55 -3.59 7.60
C GLN A 77 6.29 -2.75 7.77
N LEU A 78 5.52 -3.03 8.81
CA LEU A 78 4.34 -2.26 9.16
C LEU A 78 4.67 -1.35 10.35
N GLU A 79 4.43 -0.06 10.18
CA GLU A 79 4.79 0.97 11.15
C GLU A 79 3.57 1.80 11.51
N ASP A 80 3.23 1.83 12.81
CA ASP A 80 2.02 2.51 13.29
C ASP A 80 2.16 4.04 13.24
N ASN A 81 3.38 4.56 13.41
CA ASN A 81 3.67 6.00 13.33
C ASN A 81 3.46 6.60 11.92
N LEU A 82 3.28 5.77 10.89
CA LEU A 82 2.91 6.21 9.54
C LEU A 82 1.39 6.43 9.40
N TYR A 83 0.58 5.98 10.37
CA TYR A 83 -0.84 6.34 10.44
C TYR A 83 -0.99 7.72 11.08
N LEU A 84 -1.53 8.68 10.32
CA LEU A 84 -1.66 10.09 10.75
C LEU A 84 -0.33 10.69 11.24
N GLY A 85 0.79 10.19 10.71
CA GLY A 85 2.13 10.68 11.03
C GLY A 85 2.29 12.17 10.71
N ALA A 86 2.97 12.88 11.60
CA ALA A 86 3.32 14.27 11.37
C ALA A 86 4.35 14.40 10.22
N PRO A 87 4.33 15.52 9.48
CA PRO A 87 5.34 15.82 8.46
C PRO A 87 6.75 16.01 9.04
#